data_AF-A0A355UAZ1-F1
#
_entry.id   AF-A0A355UAZ1-F1
#
_cell.length_a   1.000
_cell.length_b   1.000
_cell.length_c   1.000
_cell.angle_alpha   90.00
_cell.angle_beta   90.00
_cell.angle_gamma   90.00
#
_symmetry.space_group_name_H-M   'P 1'
#
loop_
_entity.id
_entity.type
_entity.pdbx_description
1 polymer ?
#
loop_
_entity_poly.entity_id
_entity_poly.type
_entity_poly.pdbx_seq_one_letter_code
_entity_poly.pdbx_strand_id
1 'polypeptide(L)'
;MRCVNHRNISKSMIRHLTQNNLLLLAYNELPPEEHVRMLGEVSANEELLEEYNQLLEDIAILSPISYSPQATSVQIILEESCSSSSLEMI
;
A
#
# COMPACT_ATOMS: atom_id res chain seq x y z
N MET A 1 -16.40 27.89 21.99
CA MET A 1 -15.55 27.94 20.78
C MET A 1 -14.28 27.14 21.09
N ARG A 2 -14.12 25.94 20.52
CA ARG A 2 -12.91 25.13 20.68
C ARG A 2 -12.04 25.37 19.46
N CYS A 3 -10.91 26.05 19.65
CA CYS A 3 -9.90 26.22 18.62
C CYS A 3 -9.32 24.85 18.26
N VAL A 4 -9.54 24.42 17.02
CA VAL A 4 -8.90 23.24 16.44
C VAL A 4 -7.48 23.67 16.09
N ASN A 5 -6.50 23.22 16.89
CA ASN A 5 -5.08 23.32 16.56
C ASN A 5 -4.82 22.43 15.34
N HIS A 6 -4.93 22.99 14.15
CA HIS A 6 -4.29 22.43 12.97
C HIS A 6 -2.79 22.49 13.21
N ARG A 7 -2.22 21.38 13.72
CA ARG A 7 -0.77 21.21 13.78
C ARG A 7 -0.22 21.48 12.40
N ASN A 8 0.68 22.45 12.36
CA ASN A 8 1.49 22.82 11.22
C ASN A 8 1.88 21.57 10.45
N ILE A 9 1.38 21.47 9.23
CA ILE A 9 1.93 20.57 8.21
C ILE A 9 3.30 21.16 7.90
N SER A 10 4.30 20.78 8.69
CA SER A 10 5.69 20.81 8.27
C SER A 10 5.85 19.75 7.19
N LYS A 11 5.20 19.97 6.03
CA LYS A 11 5.63 19.46 4.72
C LYS A 11 6.93 20.18 4.37
N SER A 12 7.92 20.04 5.24
CA SER A 12 9.30 20.10 4.83
C SER A 12 9.51 18.83 4.03
N MET A 13 9.05 18.88 2.78
CA MET A 13 9.38 17.91 1.77
C MET A 13 10.91 17.85 1.77
N ILE A 14 11.49 16.83 2.42
CA ILE A 14 12.92 16.58 2.41
C ILE A 14 13.24 16.40 0.94
N ARG A 15 13.90 17.39 0.35
CA ARG A 15 13.73 17.85 -1.05
C ARG A 15 14.09 16.84 -2.16
N HIS A 16 14.35 15.58 -1.82
CA HIS A 16 14.81 14.52 -2.71
C HIS A 16 14.09 13.17 -2.56
N LEU A 17 13.42 12.88 -1.43
CA LEU A 17 12.71 11.61 -1.23
C LEU A 17 11.21 11.86 -1.06
N THR A 18 10.42 11.27 -1.94
CA THR A 18 8.96 11.32 -1.87
C THR A 18 8.40 10.10 -1.14
N GLN A 19 7.17 10.19 -0.63
CA GLN A 19 6.47 9.05 -0.06
C GLN A 19 6.38 7.86 -1.02
N ASN A 20 6.28 8.11 -2.33
CA ASN A 20 6.31 7.06 -3.35
C ASN A 20 7.64 6.30 -3.37
N ASN A 21 8.76 6.98 -3.11
CA ASN A 21 10.06 6.32 -3.06
C ASN A 21 10.13 5.35 -1.88
N LEU A 22 9.59 5.74 -0.72
CA LEU A 22 9.50 4.85 0.45
C LEU A 22 8.59 3.64 0.19
N LEU A 23 7.49 3.83 -0.54
CA LEU A 23 6.62 2.73 -0.97
C LEU A 23 7.36 1.75 -1.90
N LEU A 24 8.02 2.26 -2.95
CA LEU A 24 8.78 1.43 -3.87
C LEU A 24 9.90 0.66 -3.14
N LEU A 25 10.57 1.31 -2.18
CA LEU A 25 11.56 0.66 -1.32
C LEU A 25 10.92 -0.44 -0.45
N ALA A 26 9.80 -0.16 0.22
CA ALA A 26 9.12 -1.11 1.10
C ALA A 26 8.60 -2.36 0.36
N TYR A 27 8.10 -2.18 -0.87
CA TYR A 27 7.63 -3.28 -1.72
C TYR A 27 8.75 -3.96 -2.52
N ASN A 28 10.02 -3.56 -2.35
CA ASN A 28 11.17 -4.05 -3.12
C ASN A 28 11.01 -3.86 -4.65
N GLU A 29 10.36 -2.78 -5.07
CA GLU A 29 10.10 -2.45 -6.48
C GLU A 29 11.21 -1.57 -7.11
N LEU A 30 12.30 -1.35 -6.38
CA LEU A 30 13.48 -0.63 -6.87
C LEU A 30 14.55 -1.59 -7.41
N PRO A 31 15.31 -1.18 -8.44
CA PRO A 31 16.51 -1.91 -8.85
C PRO A 31 17.49 -2.09 -7.68
N PRO A 32 18.27 -3.19 -7.61
CA PRO A 32 19.11 -3.50 -6.44
C PRO A 32 20.09 -2.37 -6.04
N GLU A 33 20.70 -1.70 -7.02
CA GLU A 33 21.63 -0.59 -6.78
C GLU A 33 20.93 0.62 -6.15
N GLU A 34 19.71 0.91 -6.62
CA GLU A 34 18.90 2.03 -6.14
C GLU A 34 18.27 1.73 -4.78
N HIS A 35 17.91 0.46 -4.54
CA HIS A 35 17.43 -0.02 -3.25
C HIS A 35 18.48 0.20 -2.16
N VAL A 36 19.73 -0.23 -2.39
CA VAL A 36 20.82 -0.06 -1.42
C VAL A 36 21.11 1.42 -1.17
N ARG A 37 21.17 2.23 -2.24
CA ARG A 37 21.38 3.69 -2.12
C ARG A 37 20.29 4.34 -1.29
N MET A 38 19.02 4.07 -1.61
CA MET A 38 17.88 4.67 -0.94
C MET A 38 17.76 4.23 0.51
N LEU A 39 18.04 2.96 0.83
CA LEU A 39 18.09 2.49 2.20
C LEU A 39 19.18 3.20 3.01
N GLY A 40 20.33 3.48 2.38
CA GLY A 40 21.38 4.30 2.98
C GLY A 40 20.93 5.73 3.27
N GLU A 41 20.20 6.37 2.36
CA GLU A 41 19.65 7.72 2.56
C GLU A 41 18.57 7.77 3.65
N VAL A 42 17.68 6.76 3.69
CA VAL A 42 16.63 6.64 4.71
C VAL A 42 17.25 6.38 6.08
N SER A 43 18.19 5.45 6.20
CA SER A 43 18.85 5.14 7.47
C SER A 43 19.73 6.27 8.02
N ALA A 44 20.21 7.17 7.16
CA ALA A 44 20.98 8.35 7.56
C ALA A 44 20.13 9.49 8.12
N ASN A 45 18.79 9.43 8.00
CA ASN A 45 17.87 10.45 8.49
C ASN A 45 16.84 9.82 9.45
N GLU A 46 16.89 10.22 10.72
CA GLU A 46 16.05 9.66 11.78
C GLU A 46 14.55 9.80 11.53
N GLU A 47 14.09 10.96 11.04
CA GLU A 47 12.67 11.23 10.74
C GLU A 47 12.18 10.35 9.57
N LEU A 48 12.99 10.21 8.52
CA LEU A 48 12.65 9.32 7.39
C LEU A 48 12.68 7.84 7.77
N LEU A 49 13.60 7.45 8.64
CA LEU A 49 13.67 6.09 9.15
C LEU A 49 12.43 5.75 9.98
N GLU A 50 11.96 6.68 10.81
CA GLU A 50 10.71 6.52 11.57
C GLU A 50 9.50 6.38 10.63
N GLU A 51 9.36 7.26 9.63
CA GLU A 51 8.30 7.16 8.63
C GLU A 51 8.34 5.83 7.84
N TYR A 52 9.53 5.38 7.45
CA TYR A 52 9.71 4.13 6.74
C TYR A 52 9.33 2.92 7.60
N ASN A 53 9.70 2.91 8.88
CA ASN A 53 9.33 1.84 9.80
C ASN A 53 7.81 1.80 10.03
N GLN A 54 7.16 2.95 10.20
CA GLN A 54 5.71 3.02 10.32
C GLN A 54 5.02 2.46 9.07
N LEU A 55 5.53 2.78 7.88
CA LEU A 55 5.02 2.25 6.63
C LEU A 55 5.14 0.72 6.55
N LEU A 56 6.26 0.14 7.01
CA LEU A 56 6.44 -1.31 7.04
C LEU A 56 5.44 -1.99 8.00
N GLU A 57 5.16 -1.38 9.15
CA GLU A 57 4.13 -1.86 10.08
C GLU A 57 2.73 -1.82 9.45
N ASP A 58 2.38 -0.72 8.78
CA ASP A 58 1.10 -0.58 8.10
C ASP A 58 0.93 -1.64 6.99
N ILE A 59 1.97 -1.88 6.19
CA ILE A 59 1.97 -2.93 5.17
C ILE A 59 1.78 -4.31 5.81
N ALA A 60 2.44 -4.60 6.93
CA ALA A 60 2.30 -5.87 7.62
C ALA A 60 0.87 -6.08 8.17
N ILE A 61 0.21 -5.02 8.64
CA ILE A 61 -1.19 -5.05 9.09
C ILE A 61 -2.15 -5.27 7.92
N LEU A 62 -1.88 -4.68 6.76
CA LEU A 62 -2.73 -4.76 5.57
C LEU A 62 -2.51 -6.03 4.73
N SER A 63 -1.31 -6.62 4.77
CA SER A 63 -0.95 -7.85 4.06
C SER A 63 -1.92 -9.03 4.26
N PRO A 64 -2.39 -9.34 5.48
CA PRO A 64 -3.35 -10.42 5.70
C PRO A 64 -4.78 -10.10 5.23
N ILE A 65 -5.08 -8.85 4.83
CA ILE A 65 -6.40 -8.44 4.32
C ILE A 65 -6.54 -8.79 2.82
N SER A 66 -5.88 -9.86 2.37
CA SER A 66 -6.27 -10.51 1.11
C SER A 66 -7.67 -11.07 1.29
N TYR A 67 -8.68 -10.31 0.84
CA TYR A 67 -10.07 -10.73 0.88
C TYR A 67 -10.19 -12.01 0.03
N SER A 68 -10.25 -13.17 0.69
CA SER A 68 -10.77 -14.37 0.03
C SER A 68 -12.20 -14.03 -0.37
N PRO A 69 -12.60 -14.16 -1.64
CA PRO A 69 -13.98 -13.93 -1.99
C PRO A 69 -14.84 -14.83 -1.09
N GLN A 70 -15.78 -14.23 -0.37
CA GLN A 70 -16.71 -14.95 0.49
C GLN A 70 -17.23 -16.15 -0.30
N ALA A 71 -17.18 -17.38 0.24
CA ALA A 71 -17.55 -18.58 -0.53
C ALA A 71 -18.91 -18.45 -1.23
N THR A 72 -19.83 -17.69 -0.62
CA THR A 72 -21.14 -17.33 -1.18
C THR A 72 -21.07 -16.54 -2.49
N SER A 73 -20.15 -15.57 -2.66
CA SER A 73 -20.06 -14.80 -3.90
C SER A 73 -19.49 -15.62 -5.07
N VAL A 74 -18.54 -16.53 -4.79
CA VAL A 74 -18.07 -17.50 -5.79
C VAL A 74 -19.19 -18.44 -6.21
N GLN A 75 -19.97 -18.92 -5.23
CA GLN A 75 -21.07 -19.85 -5.46
C GLN A 75 -22.19 -19.22 -6.30
N ILE A 76 -22.54 -17.96 -6.05
CA ILE A 76 -23.49 -17.19 -6.87
C ILE A 76 -23.01 -17.07 -8.31
N ILE A 77 -21.73 -16.72 -8.54
CA ILE A 77 -21.18 -16.59 -9.90
C ILE A 77 -21.22 -17.93 -10.64
N LEU A 78 -20.90 -19.03 -9.95
CA LEU A 78 -20.97 -20.38 -10.53
C LEU A 78 -22.41 -20.77 -10.85
N GLU A 79 -23.36 -20.50 -9.96
CA GLU A 79 -24.80 -20.77 -10.17
C GLU A 79 -25.37 -19.94 -11.33
N GLU A 80 -25.00 -18.67 -11.44
CA GLU A 80 -25.41 -17.80 -12.55
C GLU A 80 -24.79 -18.26 -13.87
N SER A 81 -23.51 -18.65 -13.86
CA SER A 81 -22.82 -19.18 -15.05
C SER A 81 -23.45 -20.49 -15.53
N CYS A 82 -23.86 -21.38 -14.61
CA CYS A 82 -24.58 -22.61 -14.94
C CYS A 82 -26.01 -22.35 -15.43
N SER A 83 -26.65 -21.27 -14.97
CA SER A 83 -28.00 -20.88 -15.39
C SER A 83 -28.00 -20.13 -16.74
N SER A 84 -26.90 -19.43 -17.06
CA SER A 84 -26.74 -18.63 -18.28
C SER A 84 -26.39 -19.44 -19.54
N SER A 85 -26.09 -20.74 -19.39
CA SER A 85 -25.83 -21.67 -20.52
C SER A 85 -27.05 -21.90 -21.45
N SER A 86 -28.21 -21.29 -21.17
CA SER A 86 -29.39 -21.34 -22.05
C SER A 86 -29.45 -20.19 -23.07
N LEU A 87 -28.53 -19.21 -23.02
CA LEU A 87 -28.54 -18.03 -23.89
C LEU A 87 -27.44 -18.03 -24.96
N GLU A 88 -27.08 -19.20 -25.48
CA GLU A 88 -26.42 -19.34 -26.79
C GLU A 88 -27.26 -20.26 -27.67
N MET A 89 -28.42 -19.75 -28.11
CA MET A 89 -29.13 -20.30 -29.26
C MET A 89 -29.71 -19.17 -30.09
N ILE A 90 -28.85 -18.56 -30.90
CA ILE A 90 -29.22 -17.87 -32.14
C ILE A 90 -28.12 -18.12 -33.17
#